data_AF-A0A258RX56-F1
#
_entry.id   AF-A0A258RX56-F1
#
_cell.length_a   1.000
_cell.length_b   1.000
_cell.length_c   1.000
_cell.angle_alpha   90.00
_cell.angle_beta   90.00
_cell.angle_gamma   90.00
#
_symmetry.space_group_name_H-M   'P 1'
#
loop_
_entity.id
_entity.type
_entity.pdbx_description
1 polymer ?
#
loop_
_entity_poly.entity_id
_entity_poly.type
_entity_poly.pdbx_seq_one_letter_code
_entity_poly.pdbx_strand_id
1 'polypeptide(L)'
;MIRLLSLTAMLLASTAAVAENSRPQPVPFVDTIPAARDTPYPGTITLAIDATDTKQGVFRVKESVPVDKAGPMVLLFPKWLPGNHWASGQIEKLAGLRISAGGKPVSWTRDAVDVFAFHVDVPAGAEALDIDLQFLSATTTAQGRVAVTPNLISLQWNSMSLYPAGYFTRQIPIEATVTYPTGWTAASALTAKVDGAVYHYEKTNYEVLVDSPVVAGRYYKAFALSPRVTIDAFADTPAQLVASPAQLQVHRNLADQAVKLFGAQHYDNYHFLFTISDDLGGIGLEHHRSSEDGVKPGYFTEWDTSMPSRNLLPHEYSHSWDGKFRRGADLWTPDFRTPMRDSLLWVYEGQTQFWGYVLQARSGLVSKQDTLDAYAMIIASLDTAGGRDWRPLIDTTNDPIVASRKPKGWTSWQRSEDYYNEGLLIWMEVDSMLRQQTRGKKSMDDFARAFFGINDGDWGEVTYTIDDVAATLNAIAPYDWKAFLTKRTTETGAPAPIGGFAANGYKLVYTESPSAYFKANEKNRKNTDLSYSLGIVIGKDGEISSVTWGGRAAKAGLSVGDSITAINGLAYSPEKLKEAITSAKGTEAPLVLLIKSGDRIGETVIDYHGGLQYPRLEKIGTGEGGLDRLLAAK
;
A
#
# COMPACT_ATOMS: atom_id res chain seq x y z
N MET A 1 55.68 -17.54 -88.81
CA MET A 1 55.54 -18.26 -87.53
C MET A 1 54.80 -17.36 -86.56
N ILE A 2 53.52 -17.63 -86.27
CA ILE A 2 52.73 -16.85 -85.32
C ILE A 2 52.10 -17.84 -84.33
N ARG A 3 52.39 -17.63 -83.05
CA ARG A 3 52.08 -18.49 -81.90
C ARG A 3 50.64 -18.28 -81.44
N LEU A 4 49.97 -19.36 -81.05
CA LEU A 4 48.71 -19.34 -80.29
C LEU A 4 48.95 -18.74 -78.88
N LEU A 5 48.07 -17.82 -78.46
CA LEU A 5 47.90 -17.42 -77.07
C LEU A 5 46.52 -17.88 -76.58
N SER A 6 46.50 -18.66 -75.50
CA SER A 6 45.30 -18.99 -74.73
C SER A 6 45.06 -17.90 -73.68
N LEU A 7 43.85 -17.32 -73.68
CA LEU A 7 43.39 -16.38 -72.65
C LEU A 7 42.55 -17.15 -71.61
N THR A 8 42.99 -17.15 -70.35
CA THR A 8 42.24 -17.69 -69.22
C THR A 8 41.57 -16.52 -68.47
N ALA A 9 40.25 -16.48 -68.44
CA ALA A 9 39.49 -15.49 -67.68
C ALA A 9 39.37 -15.92 -66.21
N MET A 10 39.90 -15.13 -65.27
CA MET A 10 39.66 -15.30 -63.83
C MET A 10 38.44 -14.46 -63.42
N LEU A 11 37.37 -15.12 -62.96
CA LEU A 11 36.31 -14.49 -62.18
C LEU A 11 36.82 -14.28 -60.74
N LEU A 12 37.06 -13.01 -60.37
CA LEU A 12 37.26 -12.61 -58.98
C LEU A 12 35.88 -12.44 -58.32
N ALA A 13 35.48 -13.43 -57.51
CA ALA A 13 34.35 -13.30 -56.60
C ALA A 13 34.74 -12.39 -55.43
N SER A 14 34.27 -11.15 -55.43
CA SER A 14 34.39 -10.23 -54.29
C SER A 14 33.37 -10.63 -53.22
N THR A 15 33.78 -11.42 -52.24
CA THR A 15 33.00 -11.61 -51.00
C THR A 15 33.07 -10.33 -50.19
N ALA A 16 31.94 -9.61 -50.09
CA ALA A 16 31.83 -8.47 -49.18
C ALA A 16 32.09 -8.97 -47.75
N ALA A 17 33.16 -8.49 -47.12
CA ALA A 17 33.44 -8.77 -45.72
C ALA A 17 32.33 -8.16 -44.88
N VAL A 18 31.57 -9.01 -44.16
CA VAL A 18 30.56 -8.55 -43.21
C VAL A 18 31.30 -7.87 -42.06
N ALA A 19 30.97 -6.62 -41.77
CA ALA A 19 31.60 -5.88 -40.68
C ALA A 19 31.34 -6.59 -39.34
N GLU A 20 32.41 -6.93 -38.61
CA GLU A 20 32.30 -7.45 -37.25
C GLU A 20 32.06 -6.30 -36.26
N ASN A 21 30.92 -6.36 -35.55
CA ASN A 21 30.63 -5.41 -34.48
C ASN A 21 31.55 -5.64 -33.26
N SER A 22 31.98 -4.56 -32.62
CA SER A 22 32.71 -4.61 -31.34
C SER A 22 31.89 -5.30 -30.25
N ARG A 23 32.53 -6.11 -29.40
CA ARG A 23 31.90 -6.88 -28.31
C ARG A 23 32.54 -6.55 -26.95
N PRO A 24 32.30 -5.35 -26.39
CA PRO A 24 32.87 -4.99 -25.08
C PRO A 24 32.41 -5.96 -24.00
N GLN A 25 33.28 -6.22 -23.01
CA GLN A 25 32.97 -7.03 -21.84
C GLN A 25 32.63 -6.13 -20.64
N PRO A 26 31.65 -6.50 -19.80
CA PRO A 26 31.32 -5.71 -18.62
C PRO A 26 32.49 -5.71 -17.64
N VAL A 27 32.69 -4.59 -16.96
CA VAL A 27 33.57 -4.55 -15.78
C VAL A 27 32.77 -5.13 -14.60
N PRO A 28 33.21 -6.25 -13.98
CA PRO A 28 32.52 -6.80 -12.84
C PRO A 28 32.63 -5.83 -11.65
N PHE A 29 31.57 -5.73 -10.85
CA PHE A 29 31.61 -5.06 -9.55
C PHE A 29 31.72 -6.10 -8.43
N VAL A 30 32.24 -5.67 -7.28
CA VAL A 30 32.31 -6.49 -6.06
C VAL A 30 31.38 -5.86 -5.04
N ASP A 31 30.50 -6.67 -4.44
CA ASP A 31 29.70 -6.21 -3.31
C ASP A 31 30.61 -6.11 -2.07
N THR A 32 30.93 -4.89 -1.70
CA THR A 32 31.79 -4.57 -0.54
C THR A 32 31.00 -4.32 0.74
N ILE A 33 29.66 -4.41 0.69
CA ILE A 33 28.81 -4.12 1.84
C ILE A 33 28.75 -5.36 2.76
N PRO A 34 29.10 -5.24 4.05
CA PRO A 34 29.03 -6.37 4.97
C PRO A 34 27.60 -6.94 5.09
N ALA A 35 27.46 -8.25 4.89
CA ALA A 35 26.20 -8.94 5.15
C ALA A 35 25.81 -8.86 6.63
N ALA A 36 24.52 -8.60 6.89
CA ALA A 36 23.98 -8.49 8.24
C ALA A 36 24.17 -9.78 9.06
N ARG A 37 24.48 -9.62 10.34
CA ARG A 37 24.67 -10.72 11.30
C ARG A 37 23.90 -10.43 12.58
N ASP A 38 23.38 -11.47 13.20
CA ASP A 38 22.65 -11.37 14.46
C ASP A 38 23.62 -11.31 15.65
N THR A 39 24.35 -10.20 15.74
CA THR A 39 25.31 -9.90 16.81
C THR A 39 25.06 -8.50 17.33
N PRO A 40 25.17 -8.22 18.64
CA PRO A 40 24.98 -6.88 19.18
C PRO A 40 25.92 -5.85 18.56
N TYR A 41 25.39 -4.67 18.23
CA TYR A 41 26.20 -3.52 17.81
C TYR A 41 26.97 -2.93 19.03
N PRO A 42 28.26 -2.57 18.89
CA PRO A 42 29.02 -1.99 19.98
C PRO A 42 28.61 -0.52 20.23
N GLY A 43 27.61 -0.31 21.09
CA GLY A 43 27.20 1.01 21.57
C GLY A 43 25.73 1.31 21.34
N THR A 44 25.35 2.58 21.46
CA THR A 44 23.99 3.06 21.25
C THR A 44 24.06 4.30 20.38
N ILE A 45 23.36 4.26 19.25
CA ILE A 45 23.22 5.41 18.36
C ILE A 45 22.39 6.48 19.08
N THR A 46 22.77 7.74 18.94
CA THR A 46 21.95 8.87 19.41
C THR A 46 21.47 9.67 18.22
N LEU A 47 20.19 10.04 18.22
CA LEU A 47 19.53 10.75 17.13
C LEU A 47 18.80 11.98 17.68
N ALA A 48 19.14 13.17 17.18
CA ALA A 48 18.49 14.42 17.53
C ALA A 48 17.94 15.09 16.28
N ILE A 49 16.62 15.30 16.23
CA ILE A 49 15.92 15.88 15.09
C ILE A 49 15.30 17.22 15.48
N ASP A 50 15.59 18.26 14.71
CA ASP A 50 14.84 19.52 14.73
C ASP A 50 13.81 19.50 13.60
N ALA A 51 12.54 19.42 13.98
CA ALA A 51 11.37 19.41 13.09
C ALA A 51 10.59 20.74 13.13
N THR A 52 11.23 21.84 13.57
CA THR A 52 10.54 23.13 13.75
C THR A 52 10.32 23.93 12.46
N ASP A 53 11.03 23.60 11.38
CA ASP A 53 10.95 24.30 10.09
C ASP A 53 9.80 23.81 9.21
N THR A 54 8.57 24.10 9.66
CA THR A 54 7.34 23.71 8.97
C THR A 54 7.03 24.54 7.72
N LYS A 55 7.74 25.65 7.52
CA LYS A 55 7.57 26.53 6.35
C LYS A 55 8.31 26.00 5.13
N GLN A 56 9.54 25.51 5.32
CA GLN A 56 10.34 24.94 4.24
C GLN A 56 10.23 23.42 4.18
N GLY A 57 9.69 22.78 5.22
CA GLY A 57 9.54 21.32 5.29
C GLY A 57 10.88 20.61 5.49
N VAL A 58 11.78 21.20 6.28
CA VAL A 58 13.14 20.69 6.48
C VAL A 58 13.28 20.11 7.88
N PHE A 59 13.66 18.84 7.95
CA PHE A 59 14.15 18.25 9.19
C PHE A 59 15.67 18.36 9.22
N ARG A 60 16.23 18.81 10.34
CA ARG A 60 17.68 18.86 10.56
C ARG A 60 18.02 17.79 11.58
N VAL A 61 18.94 16.91 11.20
CA VAL A 61 19.28 15.73 11.99
C VAL A 61 20.74 15.81 12.41
N LYS A 62 20.97 15.51 13.68
CA LYS A 62 22.27 15.18 14.24
C LYS A 62 22.23 13.77 14.77
N GLU A 63 23.15 12.94 14.29
CA GLU A 63 23.26 11.53 14.65
C GLU A 63 24.68 11.26 15.12
N SER A 64 24.84 10.46 16.18
CA SER A 64 26.15 9.98 16.61
C SER A 64 26.13 8.45 16.62
N VAL A 65 27.04 7.85 15.85
CA VAL A 65 27.19 6.41 15.68
C VAL A 65 28.48 5.96 16.37
N PRO A 66 28.42 5.28 17.53
CA PRO A 66 29.60 4.78 18.21
C PRO A 66 30.40 3.83 17.33
N VAL A 67 31.72 3.83 17.43
CA VAL A 67 32.61 2.94 16.68
C VAL A 67 33.66 2.35 17.62
N ASP A 68 33.95 1.06 17.47
CA ASP A 68 34.94 0.34 18.30
C ASP A 68 36.26 0.08 17.58
N LYS A 69 36.30 0.31 16.26
CA LYS A 69 37.45 0.03 15.38
C LYS A 69 37.62 1.11 14.32
N ALA A 70 38.88 1.39 14.03
CA ALA A 70 39.26 2.20 12.88
C ALA A 70 39.24 1.39 11.59
N GLY A 71 39.18 2.08 10.44
CA GLY A 71 39.20 1.48 9.11
C GLY A 71 37.84 1.51 8.39
N PRO A 72 37.69 0.72 7.32
CA PRO A 72 36.50 0.78 6.46
C PRO A 72 35.23 0.39 7.21
N MET A 73 34.20 1.19 7.04
CA MET A 73 32.84 0.98 7.55
C MET A 73 31.84 1.43 6.49
N VAL A 74 30.66 0.80 6.49
CA VAL A 74 29.55 1.19 5.62
C VAL A 74 28.38 1.63 6.49
N LEU A 75 27.87 2.83 6.22
CA LEU A 75 26.60 3.33 6.74
C LEU A 75 25.52 3.16 5.67
N LEU A 76 24.34 2.72 6.08
CA LEU A 76 23.20 2.45 5.22
C LEU A 76 22.08 3.43 5.53
N PHE A 77 21.51 4.01 4.49
CA PHE A 77 20.18 4.63 4.55
C PHE A 77 19.14 3.54 4.32
N PRO A 78 18.08 3.43 5.14
CA PRO A 78 17.01 2.45 4.93
C PRO A 78 16.43 2.50 3.51
N LYS A 79 16.62 1.41 2.74
CA LYS A 79 16.21 1.31 1.35
C LYS A 79 14.70 1.19 1.17
N TRP A 80 14.01 0.79 2.22
CA TRP A 80 12.57 0.59 2.27
C TRP A 80 12.07 0.72 3.71
N LEU A 81 10.75 0.76 3.85
CA LEU A 81 10.03 0.74 5.13
C LEU A 81 9.09 -0.49 5.09
N PRO A 82 9.08 -1.38 6.10
CA PRO A 82 8.22 -2.56 6.08
C PRO A 82 6.75 -2.15 5.92
N GLY A 83 6.03 -2.80 5.00
CA GLY A 83 4.67 -2.45 4.58
C GLY A 83 4.59 -1.72 3.23
N ASN A 84 5.68 -1.10 2.77
CA ASN A 84 5.69 -0.55 1.40
C ASN A 84 5.92 -1.62 0.32
N HIS A 85 6.54 -2.76 0.67
CA HIS A 85 6.79 -3.90 -0.25
C HIS A 85 7.64 -3.56 -1.50
N TRP A 86 8.39 -2.46 -1.48
CA TRP A 86 9.41 -2.15 -2.50
C TRP A 86 10.50 -1.22 -1.94
N ALA A 87 11.58 -1.00 -2.70
CA ALA A 87 12.69 -0.11 -2.37
C ALA A 87 12.30 1.39 -2.34
N SER A 88 11.43 1.76 -1.40
CA SER A 88 10.76 3.06 -1.30
C SER A 88 11.54 4.15 -0.56
N GLY A 89 12.77 3.87 -0.12
CA GLY A 89 13.59 4.79 0.66
C GLY A 89 13.85 6.08 -0.10
N GLN A 90 13.58 7.22 0.54
CA GLN A 90 13.61 8.54 -0.10
C GLN A 90 15.01 9.15 -0.12
N ILE A 91 15.98 8.42 -0.67
CA ILE A 91 17.39 8.85 -0.71
C ILE A 91 17.58 10.15 -1.50
N GLU A 92 16.66 10.47 -2.43
CA GLU A 92 16.64 11.73 -3.17
C GLU A 92 16.30 12.95 -2.31
N LYS A 93 15.73 12.74 -1.11
CA LYS A 93 15.41 13.79 -0.14
C LYS A 93 16.48 13.99 0.92
N LEU A 94 17.48 13.11 0.97
CA LEU A 94 18.65 13.25 1.84
C LEU A 94 19.54 14.39 1.34
N ALA A 95 19.78 15.38 2.18
CA ALA A 95 20.64 16.51 1.90
C ALA A 95 21.61 16.78 3.05
N GLY A 96 22.64 17.59 2.79
CA GLY A 96 23.52 18.11 3.83
C GLY A 96 24.42 17.09 4.55
N LEU A 97 24.51 15.84 4.06
CA LEU A 97 25.28 14.77 4.70
C LEU A 97 26.75 15.17 4.93
N ARG A 98 27.12 15.32 6.19
CA ARG A 98 28.48 15.56 6.66
C ARG A 98 28.80 14.57 7.77
N ILE A 99 29.98 13.98 7.71
CA ILE A 99 30.45 13.02 8.70
C ILE A 99 31.73 13.59 9.30
N SER A 100 31.88 13.48 10.61
CA SER A 100 33.07 13.90 11.35
C SER A 100 33.37 12.93 12.48
N ALA A 101 34.59 12.97 13.00
CA ALA A 101 35.00 12.23 14.18
C ALA A 101 35.93 13.12 15.02
N GLY A 102 35.59 13.33 16.29
CA GLY A 102 36.34 14.24 17.16
C GLY A 102 36.42 15.66 16.60
N GLY A 103 35.35 16.13 15.95
CA GLY A 103 35.26 17.45 15.31
C GLY A 103 36.04 17.61 13.99
N LYS A 104 36.68 16.56 13.47
CA LYS A 104 37.38 16.58 12.18
C LYS A 104 36.54 15.92 11.09
N PRO A 105 36.43 16.51 9.88
CA PRO A 105 35.71 15.89 8.78
C PRO A 105 36.24 14.51 8.41
N VAL A 106 35.31 13.57 8.17
CA VAL A 106 35.57 12.23 7.62
C VAL A 106 34.95 12.18 6.23
N SER A 107 35.76 11.85 5.23
CA SER A 107 35.28 11.70 3.85
C SER A 107 34.42 10.45 3.71
N TRP A 108 33.41 10.53 2.86
CA TRP A 108 32.55 9.41 2.50
C TRP A 108 32.41 9.28 1.00
N THR A 109 32.15 8.06 0.53
CA THR A 109 31.86 7.77 -0.89
C THR A 109 30.57 6.98 -0.99
N ARG A 110 29.68 7.35 -1.90
CA ARG A 110 28.47 6.58 -2.17
C ARG A 110 28.82 5.29 -2.91
N ASP A 111 28.22 4.18 -2.53
CA ASP A 111 28.31 2.94 -3.30
C ASP A 111 27.62 3.12 -4.67
N ALA A 112 28.32 2.77 -5.74
CA ALA A 112 27.82 3.00 -7.11
C ALA A 112 26.78 1.96 -7.57
N VAL A 113 26.64 0.85 -6.82
CA VAL A 113 25.70 -0.23 -7.13
C VAL A 113 24.51 -0.17 -6.18
N ASP A 114 24.77 -0.07 -4.88
CA ASP A 114 23.73 0.10 -3.87
C ASP A 114 23.76 1.51 -3.31
N VAL A 115 23.16 2.45 -4.04
CA VAL A 115 23.24 3.90 -3.77
C VAL A 115 22.76 4.35 -2.38
N PHE A 116 22.15 3.46 -1.62
CA PHE A 116 21.76 3.64 -0.22
C PHE A 116 22.92 3.47 0.77
N ALA A 117 24.08 2.99 0.31
CA ALA A 117 25.27 2.76 1.11
C ALA A 117 26.31 3.87 0.96
N PHE A 118 26.93 4.21 2.08
CA PHE A 118 27.99 5.21 2.22
C PHE A 118 29.22 4.57 2.85
N HIS A 119 30.30 4.50 2.09
CA HIS A 119 31.60 4.02 2.52
C HIS A 119 32.34 5.13 3.26
N VAL A 120 32.82 4.84 4.47
CA VAL A 120 33.61 5.74 5.32
C VAL A 120 34.85 5.01 5.86
N ASP A 121 35.94 5.75 6.04
CA ASP A 121 37.13 5.27 6.74
C ASP A 121 37.18 5.88 8.14
N VAL A 122 36.85 5.06 9.15
CA VAL A 122 36.84 5.48 10.55
C VAL A 122 38.27 5.81 10.99
N PRO A 123 38.56 7.05 11.46
CA PRO A 123 39.89 7.42 11.91
C PRO A 123 40.37 6.64 13.13
N ALA A 124 41.68 6.44 13.24
CA ALA A 124 42.29 5.85 14.44
C ALA A 124 41.97 6.66 15.70
N GLY A 125 41.47 5.98 16.74
CA GLY A 125 41.10 6.59 18.01
C GLY A 125 39.76 7.34 18.00
N ALA A 126 38.98 7.27 16.92
CA ALA A 126 37.60 7.73 16.95
C ALA A 126 36.75 6.83 17.87
N GLU A 127 35.92 7.45 18.71
CA GLU A 127 34.96 6.74 19.57
C GLU A 127 33.54 6.74 18.96
N ALA A 128 33.27 7.71 18.07
CA ALA A 128 32.02 7.83 17.34
C ALA A 128 32.23 8.56 16.00
N LEU A 129 31.30 8.36 15.08
CA LEU A 129 31.07 9.21 13.92
C LEU A 129 29.90 10.15 14.22
N ASP A 130 30.14 11.45 14.15
CA ASP A 130 29.12 12.49 14.25
C ASP A 130 28.64 12.87 12.85
N ILE A 131 27.34 12.74 12.63
CA ILE A 131 26.68 12.84 11.33
C ILE A 131 25.66 13.99 11.39
N ASP A 132 25.83 14.98 10.52
CA ASP A 132 24.79 15.97 10.23
C ASP A 132 24.11 15.58 8.90
N LEU A 133 22.78 15.56 8.87
CA LEU A 133 22.01 15.37 7.64
C LEU A 133 20.69 16.13 7.68
N GLN A 134 20.01 16.19 6.54
CA GLN A 134 18.71 16.80 6.38
C GLN A 134 17.78 15.88 5.60
N PHE A 135 16.51 15.90 5.96
CA PHE A 135 15.45 15.41 5.11
C PHE A 135 14.61 16.58 4.60
N LEU A 136 14.44 16.64 3.28
CA LEU A 136 13.68 17.68 2.60
C LEU A 136 12.31 17.12 2.22
N SER A 137 11.27 17.44 3.00
CA SER A 137 9.89 17.07 2.65
C SER A 137 9.54 17.62 1.27
N ALA A 138 8.67 16.89 0.56
CA ALA A 138 8.07 17.43 -0.65
C ALA A 138 7.31 18.73 -0.30
N THR A 139 7.46 19.74 -1.14
CA THR A 139 6.73 21.02 -1.04
C THR A 139 5.51 21.06 -1.96
N THR A 140 5.45 20.14 -2.92
CA THR A 140 4.31 19.91 -3.81
C THR A 140 4.19 18.40 -4.07
N THR A 141 2.99 17.94 -4.42
CA THR A 141 2.73 16.50 -4.66
C THR A 141 3.52 15.92 -5.83
N ALA A 142 3.98 16.75 -6.78
CA ALA A 142 4.84 16.33 -7.89
C ALA A 142 6.24 15.86 -7.42
N GLN A 143 6.65 16.24 -6.21
CA GLN A 143 7.91 15.82 -5.56
C GLN A 143 7.71 14.61 -4.64
N GLY A 144 6.54 13.97 -4.69
CA GLY A 144 6.14 12.88 -3.81
C GLY A 144 5.35 13.36 -2.60
N ARG A 145 5.28 12.51 -1.57
CA ARG A 145 4.47 12.76 -0.37
C ARG A 145 4.98 13.97 0.42
N VAL A 146 4.05 14.89 0.73
CA VAL A 146 4.26 16.02 1.64
C VAL A 146 4.18 15.50 3.07
N ALA A 147 5.29 15.52 3.80
CA ALA A 147 5.41 15.03 5.16
C ALA A 147 5.31 16.15 6.21
N VAL A 148 5.39 17.41 5.79
CA VAL A 148 5.36 18.60 6.66
C VAL A 148 4.44 19.65 6.06
N THR A 149 3.51 20.14 6.87
CA THR A 149 2.62 21.26 6.56
C THR A 149 2.70 22.30 7.69
N PRO A 150 2.05 23.47 7.54
CA PRO A 150 1.99 24.46 8.61
C PRO A 150 1.32 23.98 9.92
N ASN A 151 0.55 22.88 9.89
CA ASN A 151 -0.20 22.38 11.05
C ASN A 151 0.11 20.93 11.43
N LEU A 152 0.77 20.16 10.55
CA LEU A 152 0.98 18.72 10.71
C LEU A 152 2.38 18.30 10.26
N ILE A 153 2.94 17.31 10.94
CA ILE A 153 4.19 16.62 10.62
C ILE A 153 3.91 15.12 10.68
N SER A 154 4.34 14.38 9.65
CA SER A 154 4.47 12.91 9.67
C SER A 154 5.95 12.60 9.54
N LEU A 155 6.55 12.16 10.65
CA LEU A 155 7.96 11.84 10.76
C LEU A 155 8.12 10.33 10.68
N GLN A 156 8.85 9.88 9.66
CA GLN A 156 9.23 8.48 9.49
C GLN A 156 10.75 8.34 9.67
N TRP A 157 11.16 7.57 10.68
CA TRP A 157 12.56 7.49 11.13
C TRP A 157 13.52 6.91 10.09
N ASN A 158 13.00 6.08 9.18
CA ASN A 158 13.76 5.49 8.08
C ASN A 158 14.34 6.56 7.14
N SER A 159 13.74 7.76 7.10
CA SER A 159 14.21 8.88 6.30
C SER A 159 15.13 9.84 7.06
N MET A 160 15.36 9.60 8.35
CA MET A 160 15.99 10.53 9.28
C MET A 160 17.27 9.99 9.92
N SER A 161 17.77 8.82 9.51
CA SER A 161 18.93 8.19 10.16
C SER A 161 19.73 7.30 9.20
N LEU A 162 20.99 7.07 9.54
CA LEU A 162 21.84 6.06 8.91
C LEU A 162 22.18 4.97 9.93
N TYR A 163 22.32 3.72 9.49
CA TYR A 163 22.70 2.62 10.39
C TYR A 163 23.92 1.85 9.88
N PRO A 164 24.71 1.27 10.78
CA PRO A 164 25.90 0.49 10.41
C PRO A 164 25.51 -0.81 9.67
N ALA A 165 26.14 -1.06 8.53
CA ALA A 165 26.04 -2.34 7.84
C ALA A 165 26.66 -3.48 8.66
N GLY A 166 26.23 -4.72 8.39
CA GLY A 166 26.81 -5.92 9.01
C GLY A 166 26.10 -6.40 10.28
N TYR A 167 25.01 -5.75 10.69
CA TYR A 167 24.23 -6.07 11.87
C TYR A 167 22.75 -6.24 11.53
N PHE A 168 22.07 -7.15 12.23
CA PHE A 168 20.60 -7.16 12.21
C PHE A 168 20.10 -5.88 12.87
N THR A 169 19.09 -5.22 12.32
CA THR A 169 18.58 -3.93 12.84
C THR A 169 18.06 -4.04 14.27
N ARG A 170 17.52 -5.21 14.64
CA ARG A 170 17.13 -5.54 16.03
C ARG A 170 18.29 -5.53 17.04
N GLN A 171 19.53 -5.64 16.56
CA GLN A 171 20.75 -5.68 17.38
C GLN A 171 21.45 -4.32 17.49
N ILE A 172 20.86 -3.24 16.94
CA ILE A 172 21.43 -1.89 16.95
C ILE A 172 20.63 -1.03 17.95
N PRO A 173 21.16 -0.75 19.15
CA PRO A 173 20.47 0.10 20.11
C PRO A 173 20.47 1.57 19.66
N ILE A 174 19.38 2.29 19.91
CA ILE A 174 19.23 3.70 19.55
C ILE A 174 18.39 4.48 20.56
N GLU A 175 18.74 5.74 20.77
CA GLU A 175 17.99 6.73 21.54
C GLU A 175 17.69 7.95 20.67
N ALA A 176 16.45 8.45 20.70
CA ALA A 176 16.02 9.53 19.84
C ALA A 176 15.43 10.71 20.63
N THR A 177 15.69 11.93 20.16
CA THR A 177 15.07 13.16 20.65
C THR A 177 14.57 13.97 19.46
N VAL A 178 13.35 14.51 19.55
CA VAL A 178 12.79 15.38 18.51
C VAL A 178 12.30 16.69 19.12
N THR A 179 12.67 17.80 18.49
CA THR A 179 12.15 19.13 18.82
C THR A 179 11.06 19.50 17.81
N TYR A 180 9.84 19.67 18.28
CA TYR A 180 8.68 20.09 17.49
C TYR A 180 8.40 21.59 17.65
N PRO A 181 7.55 22.21 16.82
CA PRO A 181 7.12 23.59 17.06
C PRO A 181 6.47 23.75 18.45
N THR A 182 6.73 24.87 19.12
CA THR A 182 6.19 25.14 20.46
C THR A 182 4.65 25.05 20.47
N GLY A 183 4.11 24.32 21.44
CA GLY A 183 2.67 24.14 21.64
C GLY A 183 2.03 23.07 20.75
N TRP A 184 2.82 22.32 19.97
CA TRP A 184 2.34 21.14 19.25
C TRP A 184 2.39 19.90 20.14
N THR A 185 1.54 18.93 19.81
CA THR A 185 1.57 17.59 20.41
C THR A 185 2.10 16.60 19.38
N ALA A 186 2.86 15.60 19.82
CA ALA A 186 3.29 14.46 19.02
C ALA A 186 2.83 13.13 19.64
N ALA A 187 2.52 12.14 18.81
CA ALA A 187 2.11 10.79 19.20
C ALA A 187 2.85 9.71 18.39
N SER A 188 3.18 8.61 19.05
CA SER A 188 3.90 7.45 18.52
C SER A 188 3.65 6.24 19.43
N ALA A 189 3.92 5.04 18.92
CA ALA A 189 4.02 3.83 19.76
C ALA A 189 5.27 3.83 20.67
N LEU A 190 6.23 4.74 20.43
CA LEU A 190 7.38 4.94 21.31
C LEU A 190 6.99 5.84 22.49
N THR A 191 7.25 5.36 23.70
CA THR A 191 7.14 6.17 24.90
C THR A 191 8.16 7.30 24.85
N ALA A 192 7.72 8.51 25.21
CA ALA A 192 8.60 9.67 25.31
C ALA A 192 8.39 10.44 26.60
N LYS A 193 9.48 10.93 27.19
CA LYS A 193 9.44 11.99 28.19
C LYS A 193 9.38 13.33 27.46
N VAL A 194 8.36 14.13 27.77
CA VAL A 194 8.12 15.43 27.13
C VAL A 194 8.65 16.56 28.03
N ASP A 195 9.50 17.43 27.46
CA ASP A 195 9.99 18.67 28.08
C ASP A 195 9.71 19.86 27.14
N GLY A 196 8.57 20.50 27.35
CA GLY A 196 8.10 21.59 26.49
C GLY A 196 7.90 21.13 25.05
N ALA A 197 8.76 21.61 24.15
CA ALA A 197 8.75 21.28 22.72
C ALA A 197 9.63 20.08 22.35
N VAL A 198 10.39 19.55 23.31
CA VAL A 198 11.36 18.48 23.10
C VAL A 198 10.80 17.17 23.63
N TYR A 199 10.81 16.14 22.79
CA TYR A 199 10.34 14.79 23.09
C TYR A 199 11.54 13.86 23.13
N HIS A 200 11.82 13.28 24.30
CA HIS A 200 12.90 12.32 24.51
C HIS A 200 12.32 10.91 24.49
N TYR A 201 12.48 10.20 23.38
CA TYR A 201 11.98 8.84 23.21
C TYR A 201 12.86 7.85 23.98
N GLU A 202 12.23 6.85 24.58
CA GLU A 202 12.94 5.80 25.32
C GLU A 202 13.88 5.02 24.39
N LYS A 203 14.99 4.53 24.98
CA LYS A 203 15.95 3.67 24.28
C LYS A 203 15.26 2.43 23.73
N THR A 204 15.52 2.14 22.47
CA THR A 204 15.01 0.95 21.78
C THR A 204 16.07 0.37 20.82
N ASN A 205 15.68 -0.51 19.91
CA ASN A 205 16.51 -0.95 18.78
C ASN A 205 16.06 -0.29 17.46
N TYR A 206 16.94 -0.32 16.45
CA TYR A 206 16.74 0.38 15.20
C TYR A 206 15.53 -0.13 14.39
N GLU A 207 15.22 -1.43 14.48
CA GLU A 207 14.02 -2.03 13.87
C GLU A 207 12.74 -1.43 14.47
N VAL A 208 12.64 -1.40 15.80
CA VAL A 208 11.48 -0.85 16.52
C VAL A 208 11.35 0.66 16.29
N LEU A 209 12.46 1.40 16.24
CA LEU A 209 12.44 2.84 15.92
C LEU A 209 11.84 3.06 14.53
N VAL A 210 12.37 2.38 13.50
CA VAL A 210 11.90 2.53 12.11
C VAL A 210 10.44 2.14 11.96
N ASP A 211 9.97 1.12 12.67
CA ASP A 211 8.57 0.69 12.66
C ASP A 211 7.67 1.48 13.62
N SER A 212 8.11 2.59 14.20
CA SER A 212 7.28 3.38 15.13
C SER A 212 7.27 4.87 14.75
N PRO A 213 6.61 5.27 13.64
CA PRO A 213 6.60 6.66 13.18
C PRO A 213 5.96 7.61 14.22
N VAL A 214 6.07 8.90 13.94
CA VAL A 214 5.47 9.96 14.75
C VAL A 214 4.59 10.85 13.90
N VAL A 215 3.37 11.11 14.37
CA VAL A 215 2.58 12.24 13.88
C VAL A 215 2.59 13.33 14.93
N ALA A 216 2.87 14.56 14.51
CA ALA A 216 2.79 15.74 15.34
C ALA A 216 1.89 16.80 14.70
N GLY A 217 1.18 17.57 15.52
CA GLY A 217 0.29 18.58 15.00
C GLY A 217 -0.08 19.66 16.01
N ARG A 218 -0.49 20.79 15.45
CA ARG A 218 -1.02 21.93 16.23
C ARG A 218 -2.35 21.61 16.90
N TYR A 219 -3.19 20.84 16.22
CA TYR A 219 -4.50 20.43 16.72
C TYR A 219 -4.50 18.92 16.90
N TYR A 220 -4.73 18.49 18.14
CA TYR A 220 -4.64 17.10 18.55
C TYR A 220 -5.77 16.72 19.50
N LYS A 221 -6.25 15.49 19.38
CA LYS A 221 -7.16 14.88 20.35
C LYS A 221 -6.96 13.37 20.42
N ALA A 222 -6.77 12.87 21.64
CA ALA A 222 -6.76 11.44 21.91
C ALA A 222 -8.18 10.90 22.12
N PHE A 223 -8.46 9.71 21.58
CA PHE A 223 -9.67 8.95 21.86
C PHE A 223 -9.31 7.53 22.29
N ALA A 224 -9.45 7.25 23.58
CA ALA A 224 -9.27 5.90 24.10
C ALA A 224 -10.39 4.97 23.57
N LEU A 225 -9.97 3.89 22.92
CA LEU A 225 -10.86 2.84 22.40
C LEU A 225 -10.95 1.66 23.36
N SER A 226 -9.82 1.30 23.97
CA SER A 226 -9.68 0.29 25.02
C SER A 226 -8.54 0.71 25.97
N PRO A 227 -8.22 -0.05 27.02
CA PRO A 227 -7.05 0.22 27.86
C PRO A 227 -5.71 0.19 27.12
N ARG A 228 -5.63 -0.47 25.95
CA ARG A 228 -4.40 -0.68 25.15
C ARG A 228 -4.48 -0.04 23.77
N VAL A 229 -5.55 0.65 23.41
CA VAL A 229 -5.77 1.12 22.04
C VAL A 229 -6.30 2.54 22.05
N THR A 230 -5.62 3.43 21.33
CA THR A 230 -5.95 4.86 21.24
C THR A 230 -5.96 5.32 19.79
N ILE A 231 -6.89 6.20 19.45
CA ILE A 231 -6.78 7.04 18.25
C ILE A 231 -6.14 8.36 18.66
N ASP A 232 -4.98 8.63 18.10
CA ASP A 232 -4.26 9.90 18.20
C ASP A 232 -4.61 10.75 16.98
N ALA A 233 -5.66 11.56 17.09
CA ALA A 233 -6.23 12.30 15.96
C ALA A 233 -5.63 13.70 15.82
N PHE A 234 -5.19 14.02 14.62
CA PHE A 234 -4.61 15.30 14.21
C PHE A 234 -5.34 15.84 12.98
N ALA A 235 -5.47 17.16 12.88
CA ALA A 235 -6.13 17.78 11.73
C ALA A 235 -5.63 19.21 11.47
N ASP A 236 -5.91 19.75 10.28
CA ASP A 236 -5.57 21.14 9.94
C ASP A 236 -6.41 22.17 10.71
N THR A 237 -7.57 21.77 11.25
CA THR A 237 -8.43 22.62 12.06
C THR A 237 -9.04 21.84 13.23
N PRO A 238 -9.30 22.47 14.38
CA PRO A 238 -9.88 21.78 15.54
C PRO A 238 -11.31 21.28 15.29
N ALA A 239 -12.05 21.89 14.35
CA ALA A 239 -13.41 21.48 14.01
C ALA A 239 -13.48 20.04 13.43
N GLN A 240 -12.42 19.59 12.75
CA GLN A 240 -12.33 18.24 12.20
C GLN A 240 -12.18 17.16 13.30
N LEU A 241 -11.80 17.53 14.52
CA LEU A 241 -11.60 16.62 15.65
C LEU A 241 -12.84 16.46 16.55
N VAL A 242 -13.99 16.98 16.12
CA VAL A 242 -15.25 16.89 16.85
C VAL A 242 -15.94 15.56 16.50
N ALA A 243 -15.69 14.54 17.32
CA ALA A 243 -16.35 13.24 17.24
C ALA A 243 -17.51 13.13 18.25
N SER A 244 -18.65 12.58 17.82
CA SER A 244 -19.79 12.31 18.71
C SER A 244 -19.58 11.02 19.53
N PRO A 245 -20.27 10.84 20.68
CA PRO A 245 -20.18 9.60 21.45
C PRO A 245 -20.54 8.34 20.65
N ALA A 246 -21.52 8.43 19.74
CA ALA A 246 -21.93 7.32 18.89
C ALA A 246 -20.84 6.96 17.86
N GLN A 247 -20.19 7.97 17.27
CA GLN A 247 -19.04 7.75 16.38
C GLN A 247 -17.90 7.09 17.14
N LEU A 248 -17.56 7.57 18.34
CA LEU A 248 -16.50 6.95 19.14
C LEU A 248 -16.85 5.51 19.53
N GLN A 249 -18.12 5.21 19.80
CA GLN A 249 -18.54 3.87 20.18
C GLN A 249 -18.26 2.83 19.07
N VAL A 250 -18.51 3.13 17.80
CA VAL A 250 -18.20 2.19 16.72
C VAL A 250 -16.69 1.96 16.54
N HIS A 251 -15.84 2.93 16.89
CA HIS A 251 -14.38 2.72 16.93
C HIS A 251 -13.98 1.84 18.12
N ARG A 252 -14.63 1.99 19.29
CA ARG A 252 -14.39 1.06 20.42
C ARG A 252 -14.80 -0.36 20.07
N ASN A 253 -15.92 -0.51 19.36
CA ASN A 253 -16.37 -1.80 18.87
C ASN A 253 -15.35 -2.42 17.89
N LEU A 254 -14.65 -1.62 17.06
CA LEU A 254 -13.57 -2.15 16.22
C LEU A 254 -12.47 -2.80 17.07
N ALA A 255 -11.99 -2.10 18.10
CA ALA A 255 -10.97 -2.64 19.00
C ALA A 255 -11.43 -3.96 19.66
N ASP A 256 -12.67 -3.98 20.18
CA ASP A 256 -13.27 -5.17 20.81
C ASP A 256 -13.44 -6.34 19.83
N GLN A 257 -13.98 -6.09 18.63
CA GLN A 257 -14.25 -7.12 17.64
C GLN A 257 -12.96 -7.73 17.08
N ALA A 258 -11.89 -6.94 16.91
CA ALA A 258 -10.60 -7.47 16.48
C ALA A 258 -9.99 -8.40 17.54
N VAL A 259 -10.00 -8.01 18.82
CA VAL A 259 -9.52 -8.87 19.92
C VAL A 259 -10.36 -10.15 20.02
N LYS A 260 -11.68 -10.05 19.88
CA LYS A 260 -12.56 -11.22 19.83
C LYS A 260 -12.26 -12.13 18.64
N LEU A 261 -11.94 -11.58 17.47
CA LEU A 261 -11.60 -12.34 16.27
C LEU A 261 -10.28 -13.10 16.43
N PHE A 262 -9.18 -12.36 16.67
CA PHE A 262 -7.83 -12.91 16.65
C PHE A 262 -7.47 -13.63 17.96
N GLY A 263 -7.96 -13.16 19.10
CA GLY A 263 -7.78 -13.81 20.40
C GLY A 263 -6.43 -13.57 21.09
N ALA A 264 -5.56 -12.76 20.50
CA ALA A 264 -4.26 -12.35 21.06
C ALA A 264 -4.02 -10.85 20.77
N GLN A 265 -3.07 -10.22 21.44
CA GLN A 265 -2.61 -8.86 21.21
C GLN A 265 -1.08 -8.80 21.29
N HIS A 266 -0.44 -8.61 20.15
CA HIS A 266 1.02 -8.56 19.95
C HIS A 266 1.61 -7.16 20.16
N TYR A 267 0.99 -6.38 21.04
CA TYR A 267 1.38 -5.01 21.39
C TYR A 267 0.92 -4.71 22.81
N ASP A 268 1.71 -4.05 23.66
CA ASP A 268 1.23 -3.46 24.92
C ASP A 268 0.20 -2.35 24.69
N ASN A 269 0.50 -1.44 23.77
CA ASN A 269 -0.31 -0.29 23.39
C ASN A 269 -0.30 -0.17 21.86
N TYR A 270 -1.46 0.16 21.30
CA TYR A 270 -1.65 0.40 19.88
C TYR A 270 -2.13 1.82 19.63
N HIS A 271 -1.48 2.51 18.71
CA HIS A 271 -1.76 3.90 18.37
C HIS A 271 -2.19 4.04 16.90
N PHE A 272 -3.45 4.39 16.66
CA PHE A 272 -3.85 4.89 15.34
C PHE A 272 -3.37 6.34 15.21
N LEU A 273 -2.32 6.56 14.45
CA LEU A 273 -1.79 7.89 14.15
C LEU A 273 -2.62 8.51 13.03
N PHE A 274 -3.74 9.13 13.44
CA PHE A 274 -4.84 9.45 12.56
C PHE A 274 -4.78 10.91 12.10
N THR A 275 -4.65 11.14 10.80
CA THR A 275 -4.57 12.49 10.22
C THR A 275 -5.77 12.81 9.34
N ILE A 276 -6.35 14.00 9.53
CA ILE A 276 -7.47 14.52 8.75
C ILE A 276 -7.00 15.79 8.02
N SER A 277 -6.58 15.66 6.76
CA SER A 277 -5.92 16.73 6.01
C SER A 277 -6.06 16.59 4.50
N ASP A 278 -6.07 17.73 3.79
CA ASP A 278 -5.85 17.79 2.34
C ASP A 278 -4.42 18.27 2.00
N ASP A 279 -3.70 18.85 2.97
CA ASP A 279 -2.36 19.44 2.79
C ASP A 279 -1.25 18.43 3.07
N LEU A 280 -1.43 17.57 4.08
CA LEU A 280 -0.52 16.48 4.39
C LEU A 280 -0.76 15.34 3.40
N GLY A 281 0.32 14.75 2.87
CA GLY A 281 0.20 13.65 1.93
C GLY A 281 -0.48 12.43 2.56
N GLY A 282 -1.48 11.89 1.88
CA GLY A 282 -2.21 10.69 2.31
C GLY A 282 -1.29 9.48 2.52
N ILE A 283 -1.68 8.62 3.46
CA ILE A 283 -0.97 7.39 3.84
C ILE A 283 -1.96 6.41 4.47
N GLY A 284 -1.75 5.14 4.23
CA GLY A 284 -2.28 4.00 4.97
C GLY A 284 -1.09 3.06 5.10
N LEU A 285 -0.54 2.96 6.30
CA LEU A 285 0.63 2.14 6.53
C LEU A 285 0.61 1.57 7.94
N GLU A 286 0.72 0.26 7.98
CA GLU A 286 0.70 -0.54 9.18
C GLU A 286 2.07 -0.54 9.88
N HIS A 287 2.03 -0.65 11.20
CA HIS A 287 3.18 -0.84 12.07
C HIS A 287 2.83 -1.82 13.19
N HIS A 288 3.83 -2.39 13.87
CA HIS A 288 3.59 -3.45 14.85
C HIS A 288 2.67 -3.00 15.99
N ARG A 289 2.88 -1.76 16.46
CA ARG A 289 2.21 -1.14 17.60
C ARG A 289 1.50 0.17 17.24
N SER A 290 1.35 0.47 15.95
CA SER A 290 0.65 1.65 15.47
C SER A 290 0.24 1.51 14.01
N SER A 291 -0.47 2.50 13.47
CA SER A 291 -0.64 2.68 12.03
C SER A 291 -0.65 4.16 11.69
N GLU A 292 -0.18 4.53 10.50
CA GLU A 292 -0.37 5.87 9.93
C GLU A 292 -1.63 5.89 9.07
N ASP A 293 -2.64 6.65 9.51
CA ASP A 293 -3.98 6.60 8.94
C ASP A 293 -4.42 7.98 8.44
N GLY A 294 -4.19 8.25 7.15
CA GLY A 294 -4.48 9.53 6.51
C GLY A 294 -5.81 9.55 5.76
N VAL A 295 -6.72 10.43 6.19
CA VAL A 295 -8.02 10.66 5.54
C VAL A 295 -8.22 12.13 5.18
N LYS A 296 -9.14 12.37 4.25
CA LYS A 296 -9.57 13.73 3.88
C LYS A 296 -10.43 14.37 4.97
N PRO A 297 -10.54 15.72 5.00
CA PRO A 297 -11.53 16.43 5.80
C PRO A 297 -12.95 15.87 5.62
N GLY A 298 -13.72 15.85 6.70
CA GLY A 298 -15.09 15.29 6.70
C GLY A 298 -15.24 13.95 7.41
N TYR A 299 -14.17 13.34 7.94
CA TYR A 299 -14.26 12.02 8.59
C TYR A 299 -15.34 11.98 9.69
N PHE A 300 -15.21 12.83 10.71
CA PHE A 300 -16.20 12.95 11.79
C PHE A 300 -17.35 13.91 11.45
N THR A 301 -17.09 14.96 10.67
CA THR A 301 -18.05 16.06 10.43
C THR A 301 -19.03 15.79 9.29
N GLU A 302 -18.69 14.91 8.34
CA GLU A 302 -19.53 14.51 7.20
C GLU A 302 -19.86 13.01 7.24
N TRP A 303 -20.17 12.51 8.44
CA TRP A 303 -20.32 11.09 8.74
C TRP A 303 -21.23 10.34 7.75
N ASP A 304 -22.35 10.89 7.33
CA ASP A 304 -23.26 10.15 6.44
C ASP A 304 -22.77 10.02 4.99
N THR A 305 -21.64 10.64 4.63
CA THR A 305 -21.06 10.56 3.28
C THR A 305 -19.58 10.17 3.25
N SER A 306 -18.94 10.01 4.42
CA SER A 306 -17.50 9.67 4.53
C SER A 306 -17.22 8.18 4.73
N MET A 307 -18.24 7.31 4.67
CA MET A 307 -18.10 5.89 5.02
C MET A 307 -17.03 5.10 4.24
N PRO A 308 -16.70 5.36 2.94
CA PRO A 308 -15.68 4.58 2.24
C PRO A 308 -14.30 4.71 2.88
N SER A 309 -14.00 5.87 3.48
CA SER A 309 -12.70 6.13 4.13
C SER A 309 -12.53 5.40 5.46
N ARG A 310 -13.60 4.80 6.02
CA ARG A 310 -13.54 4.13 7.33
C ARG A 310 -13.01 2.71 7.28
N ASN A 311 -12.86 2.14 6.08
CA ASN A 311 -12.24 0.82 5.92
C ASN A 311 -10.74 0.85 6.26
N LEU A 312 -10.10 2.03 6.23
CA LEU A 312 -8.69 2.19 6.54
C LEU A 312 -8.32 1.65 7.93
N LEU A 313 -8.96 2.15 8.99
CA LEU A 313 -8.64 1.72 10.36
C LEU A 313 -8.76 0.20 10.59
N PRO A 314 -9.86 -0.50 10.22
CA PRO A 314 -9.93 -1.95 10.40
C PRO A 314 -8.94 -2.72 9.51
N HIS A 315 -8.56 -2.19 8.34
CA HIS A 315 -7.49 -2.74 7.51
C HIS A 315 -6.16 -2.63 8.25
N GLU A 316 -5.71 -1.41 8.55
CA GLU A 316 -4.40 -1.19 9.18
C GLU A 316 -4.29 -1.86 10.55
N TYR A 317 -5.38 -1.93 11.31
CA TYR A 317 -5.35 -2.61 12.61
C TYR A 317 -5.18 -4.13 12.49
N SER A 318 -5.77 -4.74 11.47
CA SER A 318 -5.64 -6.18 11.23
C SER A 318 -4.18 -6.55 10.96
N HIS A 319 -3.39 -5.63 10.41
CA HIS A 319 -1.98 -5.87 10.12
C HIS A 319 -1.10 -6.09 11.34
N SER A 320 -1.53 -5.63 12.52
CA SER A 320 -0.82 -5.94 13.77
C SER A 320 -0.68 -7.46 13.95
N TRP A 321 -1.69 -8.22 13.53
CA TRP A 321 -1.68 -9.69 13.52
C TRP A 321 -1.12 -10.27 12.22
N ASP A 322 -1.56 -9.76 11.07
CA ASP A 322 -1.17 -10.26 9.75
C ASP A 322 -0.26 -9.28 9.00
N GLY A 323 1.02 -9.60 8.98
CA GLY A 323 2.05 -8.83 8.30
C GLY A 323 3.10 -8.28 9.24
N LYS A 324 2.67 -7.78 10.42
CA LYS A 324 3.58 -7.33 11.47
C LYS A 324 4.00 -8.46 12.39
N PHE A 325 3.08 -9.07 13.13
CA PHE A 325 3.38 -10.25 13.96
C PHE A 325 3.61 -11.51 13.10
N ARG A 326 2.61 -11.97 12.34
CA ARG A 326 2.79 -13.08 11.38
C ARG A 326 3.27 -12.53 10.05
N ARG A 327 4.47 -12.90 9.60
CA ARG A 327 5.05 -12.38 8.33
C ARG A 327 5.45 -13.50 7.39
N GLY A 328 5.34 -13.29 6.08
CA GLY A 328 5.88 -14.25 5.09
C GLY A 328 7.38 -14.48 5.31
N ALA A 329 7.82 -15.74 5.27
CA ALA A 329 9.21 -16.09 5.58
C ALA A 329 10.23 -15.52 4.59
N ASP A 330 9.83 -15.29 3.34
CA ASP A 330 10.67 -14.68 2.31
C ASP A 330 10.58 -13.14 2.29
N LEU A 331 9.52 -12.58 2.88
CA LEU A 331 9.31 -11.14 3.10
C LEU A 331 10.10 -10.62 4.31
N TRP A 332 10.28 -11.43 5.35
CA TRP A 332 11.10 -11.05 6.51
C TRP A 332 12.56 -10.87 6.12
N THR A 333 13.18 -9.81 6.62
CA THR A 333 14.55 -9.41 6.31
C THR A 333 15.28 -8.97 7.59
N PRO A 334 16.61 -9.18 7.66
CA PRO A 334 17.40 -8.84 8.84
C PRO A 334 17.80 -7.35 8.95
N ASP A 335 17.76 -6.63 7.83
CA ASP A 335 18.15 -5.23 7.71
C ASP A 335 17.32 -4.54 6.62
N PHE A 336 17.43 -3.21 6.50
CA PHE A 336 16.73 -2.43 5.48
C PHE A 336 17.49 -2.33 4.15
N ARG A 337 18.40 -3.27 3.86
CA ARG A 337 19.13 -3.38 2.60
C ARG A 337 18.70 -4.62 1.83
N THR A 338 18.55 -5.72 2.56
CA THR A 338 18.11 -7.02 2.04
C THR A 338 16.80 -6.83 1.29
N PRO A 339 16.70 -7.28 0.03
CA PRO A 339 15.45 -7.20 -0.71
C PRO A 339 14.35 -8.04 -0.05
N MET A 340 13.16 -7.45 0.06
CA MET A 340 11.92 -8.17 0.37
C MET A 340 11.55 -9.10 -0.79
N ARG A 341 10.96 -10.26 -0.48
CA ARG A 341 10.35 -11.15 -1.46
C ARG A 341 8.90 -11.38 -1.07
N ASP A 342 8.02 -11.09 -2.00
CA ASP A 342 6.63 -10.76 -1.70
C ASP A 342 5.67 -11.93 -1.96
N SER A 343 6.15 -13.19 -1.95
CA SER A 343 5.37 -14.31 -2.50
C SER A 343 4.04 -14.57 -1.79
N LEU A 344 3.90 -14.16 -0.53
CA LEU A 344 2.70 -14.34 0.28
C LEU A 344 1.93 -13.05 0.56
N LEU A 345 2.09 -11.98 -0.24
CA LEU A 345 1.28 -10.77 -0.05
C LEU A 345 -0.23 -10.99 -0.22
N TRP A 346 -0.68 -12.01 -0.95
CA TRP A 346 -2.11 -12.36 -0.99
C TRP A 346 -2.62 -12.99 0.33
N VAL A 347 -1.72 -13.46 1.19
CA VAL A 347 -2.03 -13.78 2.60
C VAL A 347 -2.02 -12.49 3.40
N TYR A 348 -0.86 -11.83 3.49
CA TYR A 348 -0.65 -10.57 4.23
C TYR A 348 -1.73 -9.53 3.93
N GLU A 349 -1.82 -9.08 2.68
CA GLU A 349 -2.67 -7.99 2.24
C GLU A 349 -4.05 -8.50 1.82
N GLY A 350 -4.12 -9.69 1.24
CA GLY A 350 -5.40 -10.28 0.85
C GLY A 350 -6.27 -10.67 2.05
N GLN A 351 -5.70 -11.23 3.13
CA GLN A 351 -6.47 -11.47 4.36
C GLN A 351 -6.70 -10.18 5.13
N THR A 352 -5.74 -9.25 5.18
CA THR A 352 -5.99 -7.98 5.85
C THR A 352 -7.11 -7.19 5.17
N GLN A 353 -7.18 -7.20 3.83
CA GLN A 353 -8.33 -6.66 3.10
C GLN A 353 -9.63 -7.37 3.48
N PHE A 354 -9.62 -8.72 3.55
CA PHE A 354 -10.77 -9.52 3.96
C PHE A 354 -11.23 -9.17 5.39
N TRP A 355 -10.31 -9.13 6.35
CA TRP A 355 -10.60 -8.80 7.74
C TRP A 355 -11.00 -7.34 7.93
N GLY A 356 -10.44 -6.41 7.17
CA GLY A 356 -10.83 -5.00 7.15
C GLY A 356 -12.31 -4.84 6.84
N TYR A 357 -12.81 -5.50 5.79
CA TYR A 357 -14.24 -5.47 5.44
C TYR A 357 -15.14 -6.25 6.42
N VAL A 358 -14.64 -7.32 7.04
CA VAL A 358 -15.39 -8.04 8.08
C VAL A 358 -15.50 -7.17 9.34
N LEU A 359 -14.41 -6.60 9.81
CA LEU A 359 -14.34 -5.80 11.04
C LEU A 359 -15.03 -4.44 10.90
N GLN A 360 -15.01 -3.79 9.73
CA GLN A 360 -15.79 -2.56 9.53
C GLN A 360 -17.30 -2.81 9.74
N ALA A 361 -17.80 -3.98 9.33
CA ALA A 361 -19.20 -4.34 9.45
C ALA A 361 -19.54 -4.77 10.88
N ARG A 362 -18.70 -5.64 11.48
CA ARG A 362 -18.86 -6.12 12.85
C ARG A 362 -18.87 -4.98 13.88
N SER A 363 -18.02 -3.98 13.68
CA SER A 363 -17.92 -2.81 14.55
C SER A 363 -19.07 -1.82 14.39
N GLY A 364 -19.73 -1.83 13.23
CA GLY A 364 -20.69 -0.82 12.81
C GLY A 364 -20.06 0.47 12.27
N LEU A 365 -18.74 0.51 12.06
CA LEU A 365 -18.06 1.66 11.41
C LEU A 365 -18.64 1.92 10.02
N VAL A 366 -18.88 0.84 9.29
CA VAL A 366 -19.57 0.83 8.00
C VAL A 366 -20.76 -0.10 8.13
N SER A 367 -21.92 0.30 7.62
CA SER A 367 -23.11 -0.54 7.71
C SER A 367 -22.91 -1.84 6.94
N LYS A 368 -23.66 -2.89 7.30
CA LYS A 368 -23.66 -4.14 6.55
C LYS A 368 -24.00 -3.92 5.08
N GLN A 369 -24.98 -3.06 4.78
CA GLN A 369 -25.40 -2.79 3.41
C GLN A 369 -24.29 -2.07 2.62
N ASP A 370 -23.65 -1.06 3.21
CA ASP A 370 -22.53 -0.37 2.58
C ASP A 370 -21.32 -1.30 2.37
N THR A 371 -21.11 -2.26 3.27
CA THR A 371 -20.09 -3.30 3.12
C THR A 371 -20.41 -4.24 1.94
N LEU A 372 -21.68 -4.64 1.79
CA LEU A 372 -22.12 -5.44 0.63
C LEU A 372 -21.98 -4.65 -0.69
N ASP A 373 -22.28 -3.36 -0.68
CA ASP A 373 -22.08 -2.48 -1.83
C ASP A 373 -20.59 -2.31 -2.18
N ALA A 374 -19.70 -2.24 -1.18
CA ALA A 374 -18.26 -2.24 -1.40
C ALA A 374 -17.76 -3.55 -2.04
N TYR A 375 -18.21 -4.69 -1.52
CA TYR A 375 -17.90 -5.99 -2.14
C TYR A 375 -18.41 -6.09 -3.57
N ALA A 376 -19.62 -5.58 -3.86
CA ALA A 376 -20.15 -5.56 -5.22
C ALA A 376 -19.22 -4.81 -6.19
N MET A 377 -18.67 -3.67 -5.76
CA MET A 377 -17.71 -2.89 -6.56
C MET A 377 -16.39 -3.65 -6.78
N ILE A 378 -15.86 -4.32 -5.75
CA ILE A 378 -14.64 -5.13 -5.87
C ILE A 378 -14.83 -6.29 -6.86
N ILE A 379 -15.91 -7.06 -6.68
CA ILE A 379 -16.24 -8.21 -7.51
C ILE A 379 -16.40 -7.76 -8.97
N ALA A 380 -17.18 -6.70 -9.22
CA ALA A 380 -17.43 -6.22 -10.57
C ALA A 380 -16.17 -5.67 -11.27
N SER A 381 -15.27 -5.02 -10.51
CA SER A 381 -13.98 -4.54 -11.03
C SER A 381 -13.11 -5.72 -11.51
N LEU A 382 -12.97 -6.76 -10.68
CA LEU A 382 -12.17 -7.94 -11.01
C LEU A 382 -12.80 -8.84 -12.09
N ASP A 383 -14.13 -8.93 -12.13
CA ASP A 383 -14.86 -9.71 -13.14
C ASP A 383 -14.74 -9.11 -14.56
N THR A 384 -14.43 -7.82 -14.65
CA THR A 384 -14.23 -7.10 -15.92
C THR A 384 -12.77 -6.83 -16.26
N ALA A 385 -11.83 -7.30 -15.42
CA ALA A 385 -10.39 -7.08 -15.59
C ALA A 385 -9.75 -8.14 -16.52
N GLY A 386 -9.57 -7.79 -17.80
CA GLY A 386 -8.96 -8.70 -18.80
C GLY A 386 -7.52 -9.15 -18.49
N GLY A 387 -6.78 -8.42 -17.65
CA GLY A 387 -5.41 -8.80 -17.27
C GLY A 387 -5.30 -10.18 -16.60
N ARG A 388 -6.40 -10.70 -16.02
CA ARG A 388 -6.48 -12.06 -15.47
C ARG A 388 -6.26 -13.16 -16.50
N ASP A 389 -6.42 -12.86 -17.79
CA ASP A 389 -6.26 -13.83 -18.87
C ASP A 389 -4.82 -14.33 -19.01
N TRP A 390 -3.83 -13.51 -18.61
CA TRP A 390 -2.42 -13.81 -18.84
C TRP A 390 -1.52 -13.64 -17.61
N ARG A 391 -1.86 -12.72 -16.69
CA ARG A 391 -1.02 -12.43 -15.52
C ARG A 391 -1.63 -13.07 -14.28
N PRO A 392 -0.96 -14.07 -13.66
CA PRO A 392 -1.49 -14.75 -12.48
C PRO A 392 -1.44 -13.82 -11.25
N LEU A 393 -2.27 -14.12 -10.25
CA LEU A 393 -2.31 -13.34 -9.00
C LEU A 393 -0.94 -13.28 -8.32
N ILE A 394 -0.22 -14.41 -8.27
CA ILE A 394 1.09 -14.51 -7.60
C ILE A 394 2.13 -13.56 -8.19
N ASP A 395 2.04 -13.23 -9.48
CA ASP A 395 2.97 -12.28 -10.10
C ASP A 395 2.65 -10.82 -9.72
N THR A 396 1.39 -10.55 -9.35
CA THR A 396 0.99 -9.22 -8.92
C THR A 396 1.61 -8.83 -7.58
N THR A 397 2.11 -9.78 -6.78
CA THR A 397 2.81 -9.45 -5.53
C THR A 397 4.15 -8.74 -5.77
N ASN A 398 4.74 -8.88 -6.96
CA ASN A 398 5.93 -8.12 -7.37
C ASN A 398 5.58 -6.73 -7.92
N ASP A 399 4.30 -6.37 -8.03
CA ASP A 399 3.87 -5.12 -8.66
C ASP A 399 4.39 -3.84 -7.98
N PRO A 400 4.48 -3.77 -6.64
CA PRO A 400 5.14 -2.64 -5.97
C PRO A 400 6.58 -2.46 -6.44
N ILE A 401 7.32 -3.55 -6.70
CA ILE A 401 8.70 -3.51 -7.22
C ILE A 401 8.71 -3.11 -8.70
N VAL A 402 7.83 -3.69 -9.52
CA VAL A 402 7.75 -3.44 -10.97
C VAL A 402 7.37 -2.00 -11.28
N ALA A 403 6.35 -1.47 -10.59
CA ALA A 403 5.77 -0.16 -10.89
C ALA A 403 6.27 0.94 -9.95
N SER A 404 6.80 0.59 -8.77
CA SER A 404 7.08 1.56 -7.69
C SER A 404 5.86 2.43 -7.39
N ARG A 405 4.66 1.82 -7.44
CA ARG A 405 3.34 2.47 -7.35
C ARG A 405 3.10 3.64 -8.31
N LYS A 406 3.87 3.73 -9.40
CA LYS A 406 3.63 4.73 -10.45
C LYS A 406 2.32 4.44 -11.19
N PRO A 407 1.58 5.48 -11.61
CA PRO A 407 0.36 5.29 -12.39
C PRO A 407 0.57 4.45 -13.65
N LYS A 408 -0.43 3.63 -13.97
CA LYS A 408 -0.46 2.75 -15.15
C LYS A 408 -1.54 3.21 -16.13
N GLY A 409 -1.22 3.19 -17.42
CA GLY A 409 -2.14 3.63 -18.48
C GLY A 409 -3.26 2.64 -18.78
N TRP A 410 -3.05 1.34 -18.53
CA TRP A 410 -4.01 0.27 -18.84
C TRP A 410 -4.12 -0.72 -17.69
N THR A 411 -4.44 -0.23 -16.48
CA THR A 411 -4.47 -1.06 -15.26
C THR A 411 -5.34 -2.30 -15.38
N SER A 412 -6.50 -2.23 -16.06
CA SER A 412 -7.39 -3.38 -16.28
C SER A 412 -6.76 -4.51 -17.13
N TRP A 413 -5.67 -4.22 -17.86
CA TRP A 413 -4.88 -5.19 -18.63
C TRP A 413 -3.54 -5.53 -17.98
N GLN A 414 -2.85 -4.52 -17.46
CA GLN A 414 -1.54 -4.64 -16.81
C GLN A 414 -1.65 -5.30 -15.43
N ARG A 415 -2.84 -5.26 -14.82
CA ARG A 415 -3.09 -5.51 -13.39
C ARG A 415 -2.29 -4.55 -12.50
N SER A 416 -2.62 -4.51 -11.21
CA SER A 416 -1.87 -3.76 -10.20
C SER A 416 -1.57 -4.68 -9.02
N GLU A 417 -1.52 -4.13 -7.81
CA GLU A 417 -1.57 -4.84 -6.52
C GLU A 417 -2.91 -5.59 -6.32
N ASP A 418 -3.31 -6.42 -7.28
CA ASP A 418 -4.58 -7.16 -7.27
C ASP A 418 -4.61 -8.23 -6.15
N TYR A 419 -3.44 -8.59 -5.59
CA TYR A 419 -3.32 -9.50 -4.44
C TYR A 419 -4.10 -9.06 -3.19
N TYR A 420 -4.44 -7.78 -3.06
CA TYR A 420 -5.41 -7.31 -2.05
C TYR A 420 -6.81 -7.86 -2.34
N ASN A 421 -7.42 -7.40 -3.43
CA ASN A 421 -8.83 -7.62 -3.68
C ASN A 421 -9.12 -9.03 -4.21
N GLU A 422 -8.28 -9.58 -5.08
CA GLU A 422 -8.44 -10.98 -5.51
C GLU A 422 -8.06 -11.94 -4.39
N GLY A 423 -7.06 -11.61 -3.55
CA GLY A 423 -6.77 -12.36 -2.33
C GLY A 423 -7.99 -12.46 -1.43
N LEU A 424 -8.67 -11.33 -1.18
CA LEU A 424 -9.95 -11.32 -0.45
C LEU A 424 -11.00 -12.26 -1.05
N LEU A 425 -11.15 -12.29 -2.39
CA LEU A 425 -12.10 -13.19 -3.05
C LEU A 425 -11.75 -14.66 -2.80
N ILE A 426 -10.45 -15.01 -2.86
CA ILE A 426 -9.97 -16.36 -2.53
C ILE A 426 -10.29 -16.71 -1.08
N TRP A 427 -10.07 -15.80 -0.13
CA TRP A 427 -10.39 -16.04 1.29
C TRP A 427 -11.89 -16.14 1.56
N MET A 428 -12.73 -15.43 0.79
CA MET A 428 -14.18 -15.62 0.82
C MET A 428 -14.58 -17.02 0.32
N GLU A 429 -13.89 -17.55 -0.69
CA GLU A 429 -14.08 -18.93 -1.15
C GLU A 429 -13.65 -19.94 -0.07
N VAL A 430 -12.50 -19.73 0.58
CA VAL A 430 -12.04 -20.55 1.71
C VAL A 430 -13.07 -20.55 2.85
N ASP A 431 -13.62 -19.39 3.24
CA ASP A 431 -14.69 -19.31 4.25
C ASP A 431 -15.89 -20.20 3.89
N SER A 432 -16.33 -20.12 2.62
CA SER A 432 -17.46 -20.93 2.14
C SER A 432 -17.15 -22.43 2.19
N MET A 433 -15.92 -22.83 1.84
CA MET A 433 -15.47 -24.23 1.87
C MET A 433 -15.37 -24.76 3.30
N LEU A 434 -14.79 -23.99 4.22
CA LEU A 434 -14.74 -24.35 5.65
C LEU A 434 -16.15 -24.56 6.21
N ARG A 435 -17.09 -23.66 5.90
CA ARG A 435 -18.49 -23.80 6.30
C ARG A 435 -19.13 -25.04 5.69
N GLN A 436 -18.91 -25.32 4.41
CA GLN A 436 -19.49 -26.48 3.75
C GLN A 436 -18.98 -27.79 4.37
N GLN A 437 -17.67 -27.94 4.51
CA GLN A 437 -17.04 -29.16 5.03
C GLN A 437 -17.42 -29.43 6.49
N THR A 438 -17.61 -28.37 7.28
CA THR A 438 -17.92 -28.49 8.71
C THR A 438 -19.40 -28.34 9.04
N ARG A 439 -20.28 -28.31 8.02
CA ARG A 439 -21.73 -28.08 8.17
C ARG A 439 -22.05 -26.81 8.97
N GLY A 440 -21.29 -25.75 8.69
CA GLY A 440 -21.44 -24.41 9.25
C GLY A 440 -20.86 -24.23 10.65
N LYS A 441 -20.15 -25.22 11.20
CA LYS A 441 -19.56 -25.16 12.55
C LYS A 441 -18.26 -24.37 12.61
N LYS A 442 -17.51 -24.31 11.51
CA LYS A 442 -16.23 -23.62 11.39
C LYS A 442 -16.26 -22.62 10.24
N SER A 443 -15.41 -21.60 10.35
CA SER A 443 -15.30 -20.50 9.38
C SER A 443 -13.90 -19.89 9.40
N MET A 444 -13.70 -18.82 8.64
CA MET A 444 -12.44 -18.06 8.73
C MET A 444 -12.16 -17.50 10.13
N ASP A 445 -13.16 -17.31 11.01
CA ASP A 445 -12.92 -16.93 12.41
C ASP A 445 -12.04 -17.96 13.15
N ASP A 446 -12.22 -19.26 12.85
CA ASP A 446 -11.40 -20.32 13.43
C ASP A 446 -9.98 -20.30 12.87
N PHE A 447 -9.82 -19.96 11.59
CA PHE A 447 -8.51 -19.77 10.98
C PHE A 447 -7.79 -18.58 11.61
N ALA A 448 -8.47 -17.43 11.76
CA ALA A 448 -7.87 -16.24 12.34
C ALA A 448 -7.30 -16.52 13.74
N ARG A 449 -8.10 -17.16 14.60
CA ARG A 449 -7.67 -17.53 15.95
C ARG A 449 -6.52 -18.54 15.95
N ALA A 450 -6.56 -19.56 15.08
CA ALA A 450 -5.55 -20.60 15.07
C ALA A 450 -4.21 -20.14 14.45
N PHE A 451 -4.26 -19.28 13.44
CA PHE A 451 -3.08 -18.88 12.67
C PHE A 451 -2.42 -17.60 13.21
N PHE A 452 -3.23 -16.60 13.57
CA PHE A 452 -2.75 -15.30 14.03
C PHE A 452 -2.79 -15.15 15.56
N GLY A 453 -3.66 -15.89 16.25
CA GLY A 453 -3.86 -15.79 17.70
C GLY A 453 -2.82 -16.51 18.58
N ILE A 454 -1.65 -16.87 18.04
CA ILE A 454 -0.60 -17.57 18.78
C ILE A 454 0.27 -16.58 19.57
N ASN A 455 0.97 -17.06 20.62
CA ASN A 455 1.94 -16.27 21.41
C ASN A 455 1.41 -14.90 21.90
N ASP A 456 0.26 -14.88 22.60
CA ASP A 456 -0.28 -13.62 23.13
C ASP A 456 0.77 -12.84 23.96
N GLY A 457 0.91 -11.54 23.68
CA GLY A 457 1.90 -10.67 24.31
C GLY A 457 3.31 -10.73 23.72
N ASP A 458 3.57 -11.53 22.69
CA ASP A 458 4.82 -11.49 21.91
C ASP A 458 4.79 -10.32 20.91
N TRP A 459 5.75 -9.39 20.99
CA TRP A 459 5.83 -8.23 20.07
C TRP A 459 6.98 -8.38 19.06
N GLY A 460 7.52 -9.59 18.91
CA GLY A 460 8.42 -9.95 17.83
C GLY A 460 7.67 -10.52 16.62
N GLU A 461 8.40 -11.04 15.65
CA GLU A 461 7.81 -11.65 14.45
C GLU A 461 7.89 -13.17 14.42
N VAL A 462 6.82 -13.80 13.93
CA VAL A 462 6.80 -15.24 13.62
C VAL A 462 6.53 -15.44 12.15
N THR A 463 7.53 -15.97 11.45
CA THR A 463 7.44 -16.17 10.00
C THR A 463 6.50 -17.33 9.61
N TYR A 464 5.99 -17.32 8.38
CA TYR A 464 5.21 -18.41 7.82
C TYR A 464 5.48 -18.66 6.33
N THR A 465 5.20 -19.88 5.91
CA THR A 465 5.19 -20.35 4.52
C THR A 465 3.77 -20.73 4.10
N ILE A 466 3.55 -21.03 2.82
CA ILE A 466 2.27 -21.58 2.34
C ILE A 466 1.94 -22.93 3.00
N ASP A 467 2.97 -23.70 3.40
CA ASP A 467 2.78 -24.98 4.09
C ASP A 467 2.17 -24.78 5.48
N ASP A 468 2.59 -23.74 6.20
CA ASP A 468 2.01 -23.39 7.50
C ASP A 468 0.55 -22.97 7.36
N VAL A 469 0.23 -22.15 6.36
CA VAL A 469 -1.15 -21.74 6.05
C VAL A 469 -2.03 -22.95 5.75
N ALA A 470 -1.56 -23.84 4.86
CA ALA A 470 -2.29 -25.04 4.48
C ALA A 470 -2.44 -26.03 5.64
N ALA A 471 -1.42 -26.16 6.50
CA ALA A 471 -1.46 -27.01 7.69
C ALA A 471 -2.51 -26.51 8.69
N THR A 472 -2.58 -25.19 8.93
CA THR A 472 -3.59 -24.62 9.83
C THR A 472 -5.01 -24.81 9.29
N LEU A 473 -5.25 -24.59 8.00
CA LEU A 473 -6.55 -24.88 7.37
C LEU A 473 -6.91 -26.36 7.49
N ASN A 474 -5.96 -27.26 7.26
CA ASN A 474 -6.16 -28.71 7.39
C ASN A 474 -6.56 -29.15 8.80
N ALA A 475 -6.01 -28.51 9.83
CA ALA A 475 -6.38 -28.78 11.21
C ALA A 475 -7.83 -28.36 11.53
N ILE A 476 -8.39 -27.41 10.78
CA ILE A 476 -9.78 -26.94 10.95
C ILE A 476 -10.76 -27.82 10.17
N ALA A 477 -10.45 -28.08 8.91
CA ALA A 477 -11.23 -28.94 8.03
C ALA A 477 -10.31 -29.63 7.01
N PRO A 478 -10.20 -30.97 6.99
CA PRO A 478 -9.30 -31.67 6.07
C PRO A 478 -9.66 -31.46 4.60
N TYR A 479 -8.71 -30.93 3.83
CA TYR A 479 -8.82 -30.74 2.38
C TYR A 479 -7.42 -30.51 1.78
N ASP A 480 -7.25 -30.66 0.47
CA ASP A 480 -5.96 -30.32 -0.18
C ASP A 480 -5.82 -28.80 -0.35
N TRP A 481 -5.68 -28.09 0.78
CA TRP A 481 -5.60 -26.63 0.82
C TRP A 481 -4.39 -26.09 0.07
N LYS A 482 -3.24 -26.77 0.15
CA LYS A 482 -2.05 -26.33 -0.57
C LYS A 482 -2.28 -26.36 -2.07
N ALA A 483 -2.83 -27.44 -2.62
CA ALA A 483 -3.12 -27.52 -4.05
C ALA A 483 -4.17 -26.49 -4.47
N PHE A 484 -5.22 -26.27 -3.66
CA PHE A 484 -6.23 -25.25 -3.93
C PHE A 484 -5.67 -23.84 -3.95
N LEU A 485 -4.93 -23.43 -2.92
CA LEU A 485 -4.35 -22.09 -2.82
C LEU A 485 -3.31 -21.87 -3.93
N THR A 486 -2.48 -22.87 -4.22
CA THR A 486 -1.52 -22.81 -5.33
C THR A 486 -2.23 -22.63 -6.66
N LYS A 487 -3.29 -23.40 -6.92
CA LYS A 487 -4.09 -23.25 -8.14
C LYS A 487 -4.68 -21.84 -8.25
N ARG A 488 -5.37 -21.35 -7.22
CA ARG A 488 -6.03 -20.04 -7.24
C ARG A 488 -5.06 -18.87 -7.45
N THR A 489 -3.84 -18.99 -6.92
CA THR A 489 -2.83 -17.93 -7.05
C THR A 489 -2.06 -17.98 -8.38
N THR A 490 -2.05 -19.12 -9.07
CA THR A 490 -1.25 -19.32 -10.30
C THR A 490 -2.09 -19.47 -11.57
N GLU A 491 -3.40 -19.70 -11.47
CA GLU A 491 -4.27 -19.84 -12.64
C GLU A 491 -4.46 -18.51 -13.40
N THR A 492 -4.63 -18.63 -14.72
CA THR A 492 -4.96 -17.52 -15.62
C THR A 492 -6.09 -17.94 -16.56
N GLY A 493 -6.81 -16.97 -17.13
CA GLY A 493 -7.95 -17.23 -18.03
C GLY A 493 -9.20 -17.77 -17.35
N ALA A 494 -9.15 -18.01 -16.03
CA ALA A 494 -10.34 -18.29 -15.23
C ALA A 494 -11.06 -16.98 -14.86
N PRO A 495 -12.41 -16.98 -14.79
CA PRO A 495 -13.17 -15.87 -14.21
C PRO A 495 -12.70 -15.53 -12.79
N ALA A 496 -13.01 -14.33 -12.32
CA ALA A 496 -12.72 -13.95 -10.94
C ALA A 496 -13.30 -14.97 -9.94
N PRO A 497 -12.62 -15.29 -8.81
CA PRO A 497 -13.06 -16.30 -7.85
C PRO A 497 -14.23 -15.80 -6.99
N ILE A 498 -15.34 -15.46 -7.64
CA ILE A 498 -16.53 -14.84 -7.02
C ILE A 498 -17.47 -15.87 -6.40
N GLY A 499 -17.25 -17.16 -6.68
CA GLY A 499 -18.10 -18.27 -6.23
C GLY A 499 -18.27 -18.35 -4.70
N GLY A 500 -17.26 -17.89 -3.94
CA GLY A 500 -17.33 -17.79 -2.49
C GLY A 500 -18.48 -16.92 -1.98
N PHE A 501 -18.83 -15.84 -2.69
CA PHE A 501 -19.97 -15.00 -2.32
C PHE A 501 -21.30 -15.71 -2.53
N ALA A 502 -21.45 -16.40 -3.67
CA ALA A 502 -22.66 -17.15 -3.98
C ALA A 502 -22.87 -18.30 -2.99
N ALA A 503 -21.81 -19.04 -2.68
CA ALA A 503 -21.82 -20.09 -1.65
C ALA A 503 -22.12 -19.54 -0.25
N ASN A 504 -21.78 -18.27 0.01
CA ASN A 504 -22.10 -17.56 1.24
C ASN A 504 -23.43 -16.79 1.21
N GLY A 505 -24.23 -16.94 0.15
CA GLY A 505 -25.63 -16.47 0.08
C GLY A 505 -25.84 -15.14 -0.65
N TYR A 506 -24.89 -14.68 -1.47
CA TYR A 506 -25.02 -13.43 -2.23
C TYR A 506 -24.50 -13.56 -3.66
N LYS A 507 -25.21 -12.99 -4.64
CA LYS A 507 -24.78 -12.93 -6.04
C LYS A 507 -24.61 -11.48 -6.48
N LEU A 508 -23.67 -11.24 -7.39
CA LEU A 508 -23.56 -9.96 -8.08
C LEU A 508 -24.72 -9.77 -9.06
N VAL A 509 -25.34 -8.60 -9.04
CA VAL A 509 -26.31 -8.12 -10.02
C VAL A 509 -26.00 -6.66 -10.37
N TYR A 510 -26.61 -6.14 -11.44
CA TYR A 510 -26.49 -4.74 -11.83
C TYR A 510 -27.83 -4.04 -11.77
N THR A 511 -27.83 -2.79 -11.29
CA THR A 511 -29.02 -1.94 -11.15
C THR A 511 -28.80 -0.60 -11.84
N GLU A 512 -29.88 0.12 -12.14
CA GLU A 512 -29.81 1.41 -12.84
C GLU A 512 -29.49 2.59 -11.92
N SER A 513 -29.52 2.38 -10.61
CA SER A 513 -29.31 3.42 -9.61
C SER A 513 -28.13 3.10 -8.68
N PRO A 514 -27.19 4.04 -8.48
CA PRO A 514 -26.03 3.80 -7.63
C PRO A 514 -26.40 3.74 -6.14
N SER A 515 -25.61 3.02 -5.35
CA SER A 515 -25.70 2.99 -3.88
C SER A 515 -25.39 4.35 -3.26
N ALA A 516 -25.77 4.51 -1.99
CA ALA A 516 -25.20 5.55 -1.16
C ALA A 516 -23.66 5.41 -1.11
N TYR A 517 -23.16 4.19 -0.86
CA TYR A 517 -21.72 3.88 -0.92
C TYR A 517 -21.06 4.24 -2.25
N PHE A 518 -21.64 3.84 -3.40
CA PHE A 518 -21.09 4.15 -4.72
C PHE A 518 -20.99 5.67 -4.95
N LYS A 519 -22.05 6.43 -4.61
CA LYS A 519 -22.06 7.90 -4.71
C LYS A 519 -21.01 8.53 -3.79
N ALA A 520 -20.86 8.01 -2.57
CA ALA A 520 -19.84 8.48 -1.63
C ALA A 520 -18.42 8.21 -2.17
N ASN A 521 -18.20 7.06 -2.82
CA ASN A 521 -16.93 6.76 -3.47
C ASN A 521 -16.65 7.70 -4.66
N GLU A 522 -17.63 7.96 -5.54
CA GLU A 522 -17.52 8.95 -6.63
C GLU A 522 -17.16 10.35 -6.08
N LYS A 523 -17.85 10.80 -5.02
CA LYS A 523 -17.56 12.07 -4.33
C LYS A 523 -16.12 12.11 -3.79
N ASN A 524 -15.70 11.07 -3.09
CA ASN A 524 -14.36 10.99 -2.48
C ASN A 524 -13.24 10.95 -3.51
N ARG A 525 -13.46 10.25 -4.63
CA ARG A 525 -12.52 10.12 -5.75
C ARG A 525 -12.60 11.28 -6.75
N LYS A 526 -13.61 12.15 -6.62
CA LYS A 526 -13.89 13.28 -7.54
C LYS A 526 -14.02 12.83 -9.00
N ASN A 527 -14.74 11.73 -9.21
CA ASN A 527 -14.91 11.13 -10.54
C ASN A 527 -16.37 10.71 -10.79
N THR A 528 -16.64 10.35 -12.05
CA THR A 528 -17.86 9.68 -12.50
C THR A 528 -17.48 8.30 -13.00
N ASP A 529 -17.97 7.26 -12.34
CA ASP A 529 -17.63 5.88 -12.66
C ASP A 529 -18.74 5.24 -13.51
N LEU A 530 -18.40 4.97 -14.77
CA LEU A 530 -19.24 4.30 -15.75
C LEU A 530 -18.57 3.04 -16.28
N SER A 531 -17.69 2.43 -15.49
CA SER A 531 -16.92 1.23 -15.86
C SER A 531 -17.83 0.09 -16.33
N TYR A 532 -18.99 -0.07 -15.72
CA TYR A 532 -19.92 -1.16 -16.03
C TYR A 532 -20.89 -0.82 -17.16
N SER A 533 -21.07 0.46 -17.48
CA SER A 533 -21.90 0.88 -18.62
C SER A 533 -21.02 1.00 -19.87
N LEU A 534 -20.17 2.02 -19.92
CA LEU A 534 -19.34 2.37 -21.08
C LEU A 534 -17.91 1.83 -20.99
N GLY A 535 -17.44 1.35 -19.83
CA GLY A 535 -16.05 0.92 -19.65
C GLY A 535 -15.07 2.05 -19.40
N ILE A 536 -15.52 3.16 -18.78
CA ILE A 536 -14.70 4.34 -18.49
C ILE A 536 -14.95 4.92 -17.10
N VAL A 537 -13.92 5.54 -16.54
CA VAL A 537 -14.02 6.43 -15.37
C VAL A 537 -13.55 7.82 -15.78
N ILE A 538 -14.34 8.83 -15.44
CA ILE A 538 -14.14 10.20 -15.91
C ILE A 538 -13.86 11.11 -14.72
N GLY A 539 -12.79 11.88 -14.78
CA GLY A 539 -12.42 12.88 -13.78
C GLY A 539 -13.30 14.13 -13.83
N LYS A 540 -12.98 15.10 -12.97
CA LYS A 540 -13.78 16.32 -12.76
C LYS A 540 -14.07 17.12 -14.03
N ASP A 541 -13.13 17.17 -14.97
CA ASP A 541 -13.19 18.06 -16.15
C ASP A 541 -13.45 17.30 -17.47
N GLY A 542 -14.03 16.09 -17.39
CA GLY A 542 -14.33 15.26 -18.56
C GLY A 542 -13.15 14.43 -19.08
N GLU A 543 -11.99 14.54 -18.44
CA GLU A 543 -10.81 13.69 -18.72
C GLU A 543 -11.09 12.24 -18.34
N ILE A 544 -10.80 11.32 -19.24
CA ILE A 544 -10.90 9.88 -19.04
C ILE A 544 -9.67 9.42 -18.25
N SER A 545 -9.92 9.02 -17.00
CA SER A 545 -8.89 8.58 -16.05
C SER A 545 -8.67 7.07 -16.05
N SER A 546 -9.61 6.30 -16.58
CA SER A 546 -9.50 4.84 -16.74
C SER A 546 -10.35 4.38 -17.92
N VAL A 547 -9.85 3.38 -18.65
CA VAL A 547 -10.57 2.66 -19.70
C VAL A 547 -10.40 1.15 -19.47
N THR A 548 -11.51 0.42 -19.48
CA THR A 548 -11.50 -1.04 -19.39
C THR A 548 -10.97 -1.63 -20.69
N TRP A 549 -9.86 -2.37 -20.61
CA TRP A 549 -9.24 -3.02 -21.76
C TRP A 549 -10.21 -3.99 -22.44
N GLY A 550 -10.31 -3.92 -23.77
CA GLY A 550 -11.27 -4.70 -24.54
C GLY A 550 -12.75 -4.34 -24.28
N GLY A 551 -13.02 -3.36 -23.40
CA GLY A 551 -14.34 -2.82 -23.09
C GLY A 551 -14.91 -1.96 -24.21
N ARG A 552 -16.13 -1.46 -24.02
CA ARG A 552 -16.89 -0.72 -25.04
C ARG A 552 -16.16 0.54 -25.51
N ALA A 553 -15.75 1.38 -24.56
CA ALA A 553 -14.98 2.58 -24.85
C ALA A 553 -13.62 2.29 -25.51
N ALA A 554 -12.88 1.28 -25.05
CA ALA A 554 -11.62 0.88 -25.69
C ALA A 554 -11.84 0.45 -27.14
N LYS A 555 -12.90 -0.33 -27.42
CA LYS A 555 -13.27 -0.74 -28.79
C LYS A 555 -13.70 0.44 -29.66
N ALA A 556 -14.24 1.50 -29.07
CA ALA A 556 -14.55 2.75 -29.75
C ALA A 556 -13.31 3.65 -29.96
N GLY A 557 -12.13 3.23 -29.50
CA GLY A 557 -10.87 3.96 -29.67
C GLY A 557 -10.55 4.97 -28.57
N LEU A 558 -11.32 4.99 -27.47
CA LEU A 558 -11.03 5.85 -26.32
C LEU A 558 -9.85 5.30 -25.50
N SER A 559 -9.04 6.21 -24.97
CA SER A 559 -7.87 5.93 -24.15
C SER A 559 -7.83 6.83 -22.90
N VAL A 560 -7.02 6.44 -21.92
CA VAL A 560 -6.68 7.30 -20.77
C VAL A 560 -6.01 8.58 -21.27
N GLY A 561 -6.42 9.73 -20.72
CA GLY A 561 -5.96 11.06 -21.11
C GLY A 561 -6.81 11.75 -22.18
N ASP A 562 -7.72 11.03 -22.83
CA ASP A 562 -8.74 11.66 -23.69
C ASP A 562 -9.72 12.50 -22.85
N SER A 563 -10.34 13.51 -23.44
CA SER A 563 -11.37 14.32 -22.76
C SER A 563 -12.67 14.36 -23.53
N ILE A 564 -13.79 14.09 -22.84
CA ILE A 564 -15.13 14.23 -23.41
C ILE A 564 -15.54 15.71 -23.36
N THR A 565 -15.73 16.31 -24.52
CA THR A 565 -16.07 17.74 -24.65
C THR A 565 -17.56 17.95 -24.95
N ALA A 566 -18.20 17.03 -25.66
CA ALA A 566 -19.63 17.05 -25.94
C ALA A 566 -20.24 15.64 -26.01
N ILE A 567 -21.55 15.56 -25.80
CA ILE A 567 -22.39 14.37 -25.79
C ILE A 567 -23.62 14.68 -26.64
N ASN A 568 -23.84 13.95 -27.73
CA ASN A 568 -24.95 14.16 -28.66
C ASN A 568 -25.13 15.64 -29.08
N GLY A 569 -24.01 16.32 -29.35
CA GLY A 569 -23.98 17.75 -29.74
C GLY A 569 -24.11 18.75 -28.59
N LEU A 570 -24.25 18.31 -27.34
CA LEU A 570 -24.34 19.17 -26.16
C LEU A 570 -23.04 19.14 -25.35
N ALA A 571 -22.61 20.29 -24.80
CA ALA A 571 -21.42 20.36 -23.95
C ALA A 571 -21.48 19.34 -22.79
N TYR A 572 -20.36 18.67 -22.54
CA TYR A 572 -20.23 17.60 -21.54
C TYR A 572 -20.62 18.08 -20.13
N SER A 573 -21.39 17.24 -19.43
CA SER A 573 -21.42 17.19 -17.97
C SER A 573 -21.66 15.75 -17.53
N PRO A 574 -21.28 15.36 -16.31
CA PRO A 574 -21.57 14.03 -15.77
C PRO A 574 -23.06 13.65 -15.85
N GLU A 575 -23.94 14.60 -15.54
CA GLU A 575 -25.40 14.42 -15.52
C GLU A 575 -25.93 14.17 -16.93
N LYS A 576 -25.48 14.97 -17.91
CA LYS A 576 -25.88 14.80 -19.32
C LYS A 576 -25.39 13.48 -19.89
N LEU A 577 -24.21 13.01 -19.48
CA LEU A 577 -23.71 11.70 -19.93
C LEU A 577 -24.58 10.57 -19.37
N LYS A 578 -24.90 10.64 -18.07
CA LYS A 578 -25.79 9.68 -17.41
C LYS A 578 -27.21 9.70 -18.01
N GLU A 579 -27.73 10.87 -18.35
CA GLU A 579 -29.01 11.04 -19.04
C GLU A 579 -28.96 10.43 -20.45
N ALA A 580 -27.94 10.74 -21.25
CA ALA A 580 -27.79 10.19 -22.59
C ALA A 580 -27.70 8.66 -22.61
N ILE A 581 -26.97 8.05 -21.66
CA ILE A 581 -26.92 6.60 -21.50
C ILE A 581 -28.30 6.02 -21.14
N THR A 582 -29.04 6.72 -20.28
CA THR A 582 -30.39 6.30 -19.87
C THR A 582 -31.36 6.38 -21.05
N SER A 583 -31.32 7.46 -21.83
CA SER A 583 -32.16 7.67 -23.00
C SER A 583 -31.85 6.71 -24.16
N ALA A 584 -30.60 6.28 -24.31
CA ALA A 584 -30.22 5.31 -25.34
C ALA A 584 -30.77 3.89 -25.07
N LYS A 585 -31.18 3.61 -23.83
CA LYS A 585 -31.64 2.28 -23.41
C LYS A 585 -32.85 1.81 -24.23
N GLY A 586 -32.72 0.65 -24.87
CA GLY A 586 -33.80 0.06 -25.67
C GLY A 586 -34.13 0.81 -26.96
N THR A 587 -33.29 1.77 -27.37
CA THR A 587 -33.38 2.47 -28.66
C THR A 587 -32.31 1.96 -29.63
N GLU A 588 -32.35 2.39 -30.88
CA GLU A 588 -31.27 2.14 -31.87
C GLU A 588 -30.30 3.33 -32.00
N ALA A 589 -30.51 4.42 -31.24
CA ALA A 589 -29.69 5.61 -31.34
C ALA A 589 -28.37 5.41 -30.57
N PRO A 590 -27.19 5.53 -31.23
CA PRO A 590 -25.92 5.38 -30.56
C PRO A 590 -25.57 6.62 -29.72
N LEU A 591 -24.63 6.47 -28.80
CA LEU A 591 -24.06 7.60 -28.07
C LEU A 591 -22.94 8.24 -28.90
N VAL A 592 -23.08 9.52 -29.24
CA VAL A 592 -22.07 10.27 -30.00
C VAL A 592 -21.31 11.18 -29.03
N LEU A 593 -20.02 10.95 -28.87
CA LEU A 593 -19.14 11.74 -28.00
C LEU A 593 -18.17 12.56 -28.85
N LEU A 594 -17.97 13.83 -28.51
CA LEU A 594 -16.89 14.64 -29.08
C LEU A 594 -15.68 14.55 -28.16
N ILE A 595 -14.62 13.94 -28.65
CA ILE A 595 -13.43 13.60 -27.87
C ILE A 595 -12.27 14.49 -28.27
N LYS A 596 -11.56 15.02 -27.28
CA LYS A 596 -10.28 15.68 -27.45
C LYS A 596 -9.15 14.74 -27.03
N SER A 597 -8.27 14.40 -27.97
CA SER A 597 -7.07 13.58 -27.76
C SER A 597 -5.83 14.40 -28.12
N GLY A 598 -5.17 14.96 -27.11
CA GLY A 598 -4.16 16.00 -27.32
C GLY A 598 -4.80 17.22 -28.02
N ASP A 599 -4.30 17.58 -29.20
CA ASP A 599 -4.84 18.69 -30.00
C ASP A 599 -5.92 18.26 -31.02
N ARG A 600 -6.19 16.95 -31.13
CA ARG A 600 -7.18 16.43 -32.08
C ARG A 600 -8.55 16.41 -31.43
N ILE A 601 -9.56 16.87 -32.17
CA ILE A 601 -10.96 16.77 -31.77
C ILE A 601 -11.70 15.97 -32.84
N GLY A 602 -12.45 14.97 -32.43
CA GLY A 602 -13.20 14.10 -33.34
C GLY A 602 -14.40 13.45 -32.67
N GLU A 603 -15.35 13.02 -33.48
CA GLU A 603 -16.50 12.26 -33.00
C GLU A 603 -16.10 10.80 -32.75
N THR A 604 -16.59 10.25 -31.65
CA THR A 604 -16.51 8.84 -31.31
C THR A 604 -17.91 8.32 -31.04
N VAL A 605 -18.28 7.25 -31.72
CA VAL A 605 -19.61 6.62 -31.59
C VAL A 605 -19.47 5.39 -30.72
N ILE A 606 -20.27 5.32 -29.65
CA ILE A 606 -20.38 4.13 -28.80
C ILE A 606 -21.78 3.55 -28.97
N ASP A 607 -21.84 2.37 -29.58
CA ASP A 607 -23.07 1.61 -29.79
C ASP A 607 -23.47 0.88 -28.50
N TYR A 608 -24.19 1.58 -27.61
CA TYR A 608 -24.57 1.07 -26.30
C TYR A 608 -26.02 1.42 -25.92
N HIS A 609 -26.81 0.39 -25.65
CA HIS A 609 -28.24 0.50 -25.33
C HIS A 609 -28.63 -0.20 -24.01
N GLY A 610 -27.64 -0.47 -23.15
CA GLY A 610 -27.84 -1.22 -21.90
C GLY A 610 -28.37 -0.38 -20.73
N GLY A 611 -28.37 0.95 -20.84
CA GLY A 611 -28.69 1.87 -19.74
C GLY A 611 -27.58 1.95 -18.69
N LEU A 612 -27.83 2.63 -17.57
CA LEU A 612 -26.85 2.71 -16.49
C LEU A 612 -26.73 1.36 -15.75
N GLN A 613 -25.49 1.00 -15.40
CA GLN A 613 -25.19 -0.22 -14.65
C GLN A 613 -24.33 0.08 -13.42
N TYR A 614 -24.87 -0.26 -12.24
CA TYR A 614 -24.19 -0.16 -10.96
C TYR A 614 -24.25 -1.51 -10.23
N PRO A 615 -23.10 -2.03 -9.76
CA PRO A 615 -23.01 -3.37 -9.17
C PRO A 615 -23.68 -3.39 -7.79
N ARG A 616 -24.35 -4.51 -7.48
CA ARG A 616 -25.02 -4.79 -6.21
C ARG A 616 -24.85 -6.25 -5.82
N LEU A 617 -24.79 -6.53 -4.53
CA LEU A 617 -24.97 -7.88 -4.02
C LEU A 617 -26.44 -8.12 -3.66
N GLU A 618 -27.07 -9.05 -4.36
CA GLU A 618 -28.43 -9.53 -4.08
C GLU A 618 -28.34 -10.82 -3.26
N LYS A 619 -29.16 -10.90 -2.22
CA LYS A 619 -29.25 -12.08 -1.36
C LYS A 619 -29.85 -13.27 -2.11
N ILE A 620 -29.27 -14.44 -1.91
CA ILE A 620 -29.75 -15.73 -2.43
C ILE A 620 -30.54 -16.44 -1.33
N GLY A 621 -31.82 -16.72 -1.59
CA GLY A 621 -32.69 -17.43 -0.65
C GLY A 621 -33.20 -16.57 0.53
N THR A 622 -33.75 -17.24 1.53
CA THR A 622 -34.29 -16.62 2.76
C THR A 622 -33.50 -17.07 3.99
N GLY A 623 -33.47 -16.26 5.05
CA GLY A 623 -32.71 -16.57 6.28
C GLY A 623 -31.25 -16.09 6.25
N GLU A 624 -30.43 -16.46 7.23
CA GLU A 624 -29.03 -16.03 7.34
C GLU A 624 -28.07 -16.95 6.57
N GLY A 625 -27.33 -16.39 5.62
CA GLY A 625 -26.26 -17.05 4.87
C GLY A 625 -24.92 -17.09 5.63
N GLY A 626 -23.87 -17.54 4.93
CA GLY A 626 -22.52 -17.55 5.48
C GLY A 626 -21.96 -16.13 5.65
N LEU A 627 -22.17 -15.26 4.65
CA LEU A 627 -21.70 -13.87 4.71
C LEU A 627 -22.46 -13.07 5.78
N ASP A 628 -23.76 -13.32 5.97
CA ASP A 628 -24.54 -12.71 7.05
C ASP A 628 -23.91 -12.98 8.42
N ARG A 629 -23.55 -14.24 8.68
CA ARG A 629 -22.93 -14.68 9.94
C ARG A 629 -21.48 -14.22 10.08
N LEU A 630 -20.78 -14.05 8.96
CA LEU A 630 -19.42 -13.53 8.94
C LEU A 630 -19.40 -12.04 9.31
N LEU A 631 -20.33 -11.25 8.79
CA LEU A 631 -20.40 -9.79 9.04
C LEU A 631 -21.08 -9.42 10.36
N ALA A 632 -21.73 -10.38 11.04
CA ALA A 632 -22.35 -10.16 12.34
C ALA A 632 -21.30 -10.00 13.45
N ALA A 633 -21.52 -9.02 14.33
CA ALA A 633 -20.71 -8.81 15.53
C ALA A 633 -20.71 -10.07 16.42
N LYS A 634 -19.61 -10.27 17.15
CA LYS A 634 -19.38 -11.39 18.06
C LYS A 634 -19.45 -10.99 19.53
#